data_AF-A0A7Y4VQD5-F1
#
_entry.id   AF-A0A7Y4VQD5-F1
#
_cell.length_a   1.000
_cell.length_b   1.000
_cell.length_c   1.000
_cell.angle_alpha   90.00
_cell.angle_beta   90.00
_cell.angle_gamma   90.00
#
_symmetry.space_group_name_H-M   'P 1'
#
loop_
_entity.id
_entity.type
_entity.pdbx_description
1 polymer ?
#
loop_
_entity_poly.entity_id
_entity_poly.type
_entity_poly.pdbx_seq_one_letter_code
_entity_poly.pdbx_strand_id
1 'polypeptide(L)'
;MTASNTQSARLHATHNADDRALPGDLTCEAARGGVDQTTGVRDVDGRVRLANPADHPGDRSAAEGESARRIGGGWWRAIAAGAIASFPMGWLLSFGAMLPAMLGLFFFALFGLVIGAVMYRVASRHRPIPVGRLRIGIWAIVAVCWAISMYFEVRDFAGDKAREALHRVQLLPDGMTRETLLLDAEKQVHETLKRDHGGDGFFGYAHWIVTSSRIEYRVATMDKPVVLTSVQNKGWWVARVVLSIVLLWFGVRAQVMPLSRVTDRIAANNQALPPNTAP
;
A
#
# COMPACT_ATOMS: atom_id res chain seq x y z
N MET A 1 -11.56 8.78 -61.74
CA MET A 1 -11.48 7.54 -60.95
C MET A 1 -11.54 7.95 -59.47
N THR A 2 -12.63 8.35 -58.83
CA THR A 2 -14.04 7.89 -58.73
C THR A 2 -14.24 6.45 -58.25
N ALA A 3 -14.34 6.30 -56.92
CA ALA A 3 -15.29 5.47 -56.13
C ALA A 3 -14.85 5.58 -54.65
N SER A 4 -15.47 6.38 -53.79
CA SER A 4 -16.74 6.15 -53.07
C SER A 4 -16.81 4.77 -52.41
N ASN A 5 -16.70 4.74 -51.07
CA ASN A 5 -17.33 3.69 -50.27
C ASN A 5 -17.80 4.27 -48.93
N THR A 6 -19.02 4.78 -48.98
CA THR A 6 -19.87 5.13 -47.84
C THR A 6 -20.61 3.86 -47.39
N GLN A 7 -20.95 3.79 -46.10
CA GLN A 7 -22.17 3.16 -45.57
C GLN A 7 -22.11 1.68 -45.10
N SER A 8 -21.95 1.51 -43.80
CA SER A 8 -22.92 0.72 -43.00
C SER A 8 -22.93 1.17 -41.54
N ALA A 9 -23.82 2.14 -41.29
CA ALA A 9 -24.47 2.31 -40.01
C ALA A 9 -25.63 1.31 -39.93
N ARG A 10 -25.66 0.48 -38.89
CA ARG A 10 -26.85 -0.19 -38.33
C ARG A 10 -26.60 -0.38 -36.84
N LEU A 11 -27.22 0.43 -35.98
CA LEU A 11 -28.54 0.16 -35.38
C LEU A 11 -28.50 -0.97 -34.35
N HIS A 12 -28.22 -0.61 -33.10
CA HIS A 12 -28.90 -1.18 -31.93
C HIS A 12 -28.97 -0.10 -30.85
N ALA A 13 -29.96 0.78 -31.01
CA ALA A 13 -30.55 1.58 -29.96
C ALA A 13 -32.01 1.13 -29.85
N THR A 14 -32.39 0.47 -28.77
CA THR A 14 -33.76 0.44 -28.23
C THR A 14 -33.78 -0.15 -26.81
N HIS A 15 -34.34 0.65 -25.90
CA HIS A 15 -35.30 0.27 -24.85
C HIS A 15 -34.85 -0.41 -23.54
N ASN A 16 -34.79 0.39 -22.46
CA ASN A 16 -35.74 0.42 -21.32
C ASN A 16 -35.07 1.28 -20.23
N ALA A 17 -35.47 2.51 -19.93
CA ALA A 17 -36.78 2.97 -19.46
C ALA A 17 -37.30 2.07 -18.33
N ASP A 18 -36.85 2.34 -17.10
CA ASP A 18 -37.62 2.01 -15.90
C ASP A 18 -37.48 3.16 -14.91
N ASP A 19 -38.43 4.07 -15.04
CA ASP A 19 -38.86 5.02 -14.01
C ASP A 19 -39.22 4.24 -12.74
N ARG A 20 -38.48 4.46 -11.66
CA ARG A 20 -39.03 4.30 -10.31
C ARG A 20 -38.90 5.59 -9.55
N ALA A 21 -40.03 6.28 -9.56
CA ALA A 21 -40.39 7.36 -8.67
C ALA A 21 -40.12 7.01 -7.21
N LEU A 22 -39.54 8.01 -6.53
CA LEU A 22 -39.56 8.19 -5.07
C LEU A 22 -41.01 8.25 -4.56
N PRO A 23 -41.25 7.77 -3.32
CA PRO A 23 -41.81 8.72 -2.35
C PRO A 23 -41.29 8.52 -0.91
N GLY A 24 -41.37 9.59 -0.12
CA GLY A 24 -41.17 9.61 1.33
C GLY A 24 -39.81 10.21 1.70
N ASP A 25 -39.66 11.51 1.90
CA ASP A 25 -40.32 12.34 2.93
C ASP A 25 -40.17 11.69 4.31
N LEU A 26 -39.31 12.26 5.16
CA LEU A 26 -39.43 12.31 6.63
C LEU A 26 -38.26 13.13 7.21
N THR A 27 -38.62 14.34 7.67
CA THR A 27 -38.17 15.03 8.89
C THR A 27 -36.70 15.49 8.98
N CYS A 28 -36.42 16.80 8.94
CA CYS A 28 -36.54 17.75 10.06
C CYS A 28 -36.04 17.19 11.39
N GLU A 29 -34.74 17.35 11.69
CA GLU A 29 -34.36 17.64 13.07
C GLU A 29 -33.21 18.64 13.13
N ALA A 30 -33.52 19.74 13.81
CA ALA A 30 -32.67 20.86 14.05
C ALA A 30 -31.64 20.52 15.13
N ALA A 31 -30.37 20.80 14.87
CA ALA A 31 -29.39 21.02 15.94
C ALA A 31 -28.59 22.27 15.63
N ARG A 32 -29.22 23.40 15.98
CA ARG A 32 -28.53 24.67 16.25
C ARG A 32 -27.53 24.44 17.38
N GLY A 33 -26.25 24.55 17.08
CA GLY A 33 -25.17 24.61 18.06
C GLY A 33 -24.26 25.79 17.76
N GLY A 34 -24.79 27.00 17.94
CA GLY A 34 -23.95 28.20 17.96
C GLY A 34 -23.11 28.21 19.22
N VAL A 35 -21.79 28.12 19.07
CA VAL A 35 -20.84 28.44 20.13
C VAL A 35 -20.14 29.72 19.72
N ASP A 36 -20.77 30.81 20.16
CA ASP A 36 -20.20 32.14 20.22
C ASP A 36 -19.24 32.16 21.43
N GLN A 37 -17.93 32.10 21.18
CA GLN A 37 -16.91 32.41 22.18
C GLN A 37 -16.19 33.69 21.76
N THR A 38 -16.94 34.78 21.78
CA THR A 38 -16.41 36.12 22.00
C THR A 38 -16.12 36.27 23.49
N THR A 39 -14.87 36.02 23.91
CA THR A 39 -14.40 36.27 25.27
C THR A 39 -14.27 37.79 25.50
N GLY A 40 -15.42 38.45 25.62
CA GLY A 40 -15.55 39.81 26.12
C GLY A 40 -15.44 39.79 27.64
N VAL A 41 -14.37 40.40 28.16
CA VAL A 41 -14.20 40.73 29.57
C VAL A 41 -15.31 41.73 29.97
N ARG A 42 -16.31 41.27 30.73
CA ARG A 42 -17.23 42.14 31.47
C ARG A 42 -17.18 41.75 32.94
N ASP A 43 -16.62 42.66 33.73
CA ASP A 43 -16.65 42.65 35.19
C ASP A 43 -18.10 42.89 35.64
N VAL A 44 -18.68 41.93 36.36
CA VAL A 44 -20.12 41.83 36.61
C VAL A 44 -20.61 42.77 37.72
N ASP A 45 -19.72 43.39 38.51
CA ASP A 45 -20.15 43.94 39.80
C ASP A 45 -20.18 45.47 39.94
N GLY A 46 -19.87 46.25 38.91
CA GLY A 46 -20.06 47.71 38.96
C GLY A 46 -19.40 48.43 40.16
N ARG A 47 -18.43 47.79 40.83
CA ARG A 47 -17.72 48.35 41.99
C ARG A 47 -16.49 49.10 41.50
N VAL A 48 -16.42 50.37 41.89
CA VAL A 48 -15.20 51.17 41.82
C VAL A 48 -14.12 50.45 42.64
N ARG A 49 -13.17 49.81 41.95
CA ARG A 49 -11.95 49.27 42.58
C ARG A 49 -11.14 50.46 43.08
N LEU A 50 -11.21 50.73 44.38
CA LEU A 50 -10.24 51.59 45.05
C LEU A 50 -8.86 50.98 44.83
N ALA A 51 -7.93 51.78 44.30
CA ALA A 51 -6.56 51.36 44.04
C ALA A 51 -5.99 50.67 45.28
N ASN A 52 -5.63 49.39 45.14
CA ASN A 52 -4.98 48.65 46.20
C ASN A 52 -3.58 49.27 46.39
N PRO A 53 -3.23 49.84 47.56
CA PRO A 53 -1.93 50.49 47.79
C PRO A 53 -0.73 49.54 47.70
N ALA A 54 -0.95 48.26 47.43
CA ALA A 54 0.09 47.28 47.12
C ALA A 54 0.57 47.33 45.66
N ASP A 55 -0.02 48.15 44.79
CA ASP A 55 0.47 48.38 43.42
C ASP A 55 1.66 49.35 43.40
N HIS A 56 2.76 48.96 44.05
CA HIS A 56 4.05 49.61 43.85
C HIS A 56 4.68 49.07 42.56
N PRO A 57 4.89 49.93 41.53
CA PRO A 57 5.46 49.51 40.24
C PRO A 57 6.96 49.12 40.31
N GLY A 58 7.57 49.17 41.49
CA GLY A 58 8.99 48.86 41.70
C GLY A 58 9.31 47.38 41.97
N ASP A 59 8.37 46.59 42.48
CA ASP A 59 8.66 45.22 42.95
C ASP A 59 8.32 44.11 41.93
N ARG A 60 7.64 44.45 40.82
CA ARG A 60 7.22 43.47 39.80
C ARG A 60 8.38 43.00 38.90
N SER A 61 9.39 43.84 38.69
CA SER A 61 10.53 43.53 37.81
C SER A 61 11.53 42.53 38.42
N ALA A 62 11.56 42.38 39.75
CA ALA A 62 12.39 41.37 40.42
C ALA A 62 11.73 39.97 40.40
N ALA A 63 10.40 39.90 40.53
CA ALA A 63 9.66 38.64 40.58
C ALA A 63 9.50 37.95 39.21
N GLU A 64 9.45 38.71 38.10
CA GLU A 64 9.37 38.13 36.75
C GLU A 64 10.69 37.47 36.30
N GLY A 65 11.84 37.96 36.77
CA GLY A 65 13.15 37.37 36.45
C GLY A 65 13.42 36.01 37.08
N GLU A 66 12.87 35.74 38.27
CA GLU A 66 13.04 34.45 38.97
C GLU A 66 12.15 33.34 38.39
N SER A 67 10.96 33.71 37.87
CA SER A 67 10.03 32.77 37.26
C SER A 67 10.58 32.18 35.96
N ALA A 68 11.30 32.98 35.16
CA ALA A 68 11.93 32.52 33.92
C ALA A 68 13.10 31.54 34.15
N ARG A 69 13.84 31.65 35.26
CA ARG A 69 14.99 30.77 35.56
C ARG A 69 14.61 29.39 36.08
N ARG A 70 13.43 29.20 36.67
CA ARG A 70 13.00 27.88 37.20
C ARG A 70 12.42 26.94 36.14
N ILE A 71 12.09 27.44 34.94
CA ILE A 71 11.46 26.65 33.87
C ILE A 71 12.49 25.77 33.12
N GLY A 72 13.79 26.10 33.18
CA GLY A 72 14.81 25.44 32.37
C GLY A 72 15.15 23.98 32.74
N GLY A 73 15.05 23.61 34.03
CA GLY A 73 15.47 22.28 34.50
C GLY A 73 14.35 21.24 34.58
N GLY A 74 13.13 21.65 34.91
CA GLY A 74 11.97 20.75 35.08
C GLY A 74 11.43 20.23 33.75
N TRP A 75 11.52 21.03 32.70
CA TRP A 75 11.03 20.69 31.36
C TRP A 75 11.74 19.45 30.78
N TRP A 76 13.06 19.37 30.87
CA TRP A 76 13.83 18.21 30.40
C TRP A 76 13.53 16.93 31.18
N ARG A 77 13.23 17.04 32.48
CA ARG A 77 12.79 15.90 33.30
C ARG A 77 11.40 15.42 32.91
N ALA A 78 10.48 16.33 32.60
CA ALA A 78 9.16 15.99 32.10
C ALA A 78 9.24 15.30 30.72
N ILE A 79 10.08 15.79 29.80
CA ILE A 79 10.35 15.13 28.52
C ILE A 79 10.95 13.74 28.73
N ALA A 80 11.94 13.60 29.61
CA ALA A 80 12.57 12.31 29.89
C ALA A 80 11.57 11.31 30.49
N ALA A 81 10.75 11.74 31.45
CA ALA A 81 9.69 10.90 32.02
C ALA A 81 8.65 10.49 30.96
N GLY A 82 8.23 11.42 30.12
CA GLY A 82 7.33 11.15 29.00
C GLY A 82 7.94 10.20 27.96
N ALA A 83 9.23 10.33 27.64
CA ALA A 83 9.95 9.45 26.72
C ALA A 83 10.07 8.02 27.28
N ILE A 84 10.40 7.87 28.57
CA ILE A 84 10.48 6.56 29.22
C ILE A 84 9.11 5.88 29.26
N ALA A 85 8.05 6.63 29.58
CA ALA A 85 6.69 6.10 29.62
C ALA A 85 6.13 5.75 28.23
N SER A 86 6.48 6.52 27.19
CA SER A 86 6.01 6.28 25.81
C SER A 86 6.80 5.20 25.07
N PHE A 87 8.04 4.88 25.48
CA PHE A 87 8.85 3.85 24.87
C PHE A 87 8.20 2.45 24.83
N PRO A 88 7.70 1.86 25.94
CA PRO A 88 7.03 0.56 25.90
C PRO A 88 5.72 0.59 25.10
N MET A 89 5.02 1.73 25.09
CA MET A 89 3.80 1.91 24.28
C MET A 89 4.13 1.95 22.79
N GLY A 90 5.17 2.68 22.38
CA GLY A 90 5.68 2.69 21.01
C GLY A 90 6.17 1.32 20.56
N TRP A 91 6.85 0.59 21.44
CA TRP A 91 7.27 -0.79 21.22
C TRP A 91 6.06 -1.72 20.99
N LEU A 92 5.03 -1.63 21.81
CA LEU A 92 3.80 -2.43 21.66
C LEU A 92 3.05 -2.08 20.36
N LEU A 93 2.93 -0.80 20.02
CA LEU A 93 2.31 -0.34 18.78
C LEU A 93 3.08 -0.79 17.54
N SER A 94 4.41 -0.95 17.63
CA SER A 94 5.23 -1.50 16.54
C SER A 94 4.84 -2.95 16.21
N PHE A 95 4.53 -3.78 17.21
CA PHE A 95 4.00 -5.13 16.97
C PHE A 95 2.59 -5.09 16.37
N GLY A 96 1.77 -4.13 16.79
CA GLY A 96 0.46 -3.89 16.19
C GLY A 96 0.54 -3.62 14.68
N ALA A 97 1.48 -2.78 14.26
CA ALA A 97 1.74 -2.51 12.84
C ALA A 97 2.35 -3.71 12.09
N MET A 98 3.05 -4.60 12.79
CA MET A 98 3.63 -5.82 12.22
C MET A 98 2.61 -6.95 12.04
N LEU A 99 1.47 -6.93 12.75
CA LEU A 99 0.44 -7.97 12.66
C LEU A 99 -0.11 -8.18 11.24
N PRO A 100 -0.53 -7.15 10.47
CA PRO A 100 -0.98 -7.35 9.09
C PRO A 100 0.11 -7.96 8.20
N ALA A 101 1.37 -7.59 8.41
CA ALA A 101 2.50 -8.14 7.66
C ALA A 101 2.73 -9.62 7.99
N MET A 102 2.70 -10.00 9.28
CA MET A 102 2.81 -11.40 9.71
C MET A 102 1.61 -12.23 9.26
N LEU A 103 0.41 -11.66 9.28
CA LEU A 103 -0.80 -12.32 8.79
C LEU A 103 -0.72 -12.56 7.28
N GLY A 104 -0.27 -11.56 6.51
CA GLY A 104 -0.01 -11.71 5.07
C GLY A 104 1.05 -12.77 4.79
N LEU A 105 2.16 -12.78 5.55
CA LEU A 105 3.21 -13.79 5.45
C LEU A 105 2.70 -15.20 5.79
N PHE A 106 1.86 -15.32 6.81
CA PHE A 106 1.23 -16.58 7.20
C PHE A 106 0.35 -17.12 6.08
N PHE A 107 -0.55 -16.29 5.52
CA PHE A 107 -1.38 -16.70 4.38
C PHE A 107 -0.53 -17.04 3.16
N PHE A 108 0.53 -16.27 2.89
CA PHE A 108 1.47 -16.55 1.80
C PHE A 108 2.14 -17.92 1.97
N ALA A 109 2.62 -18.23 3.18
CA ALA A 109 3.18 -19.54 3.51
C ALA A 109 2.14 -20.65 3.36
N LEU A 110 0.91 -20.44 3.84
CA LEU A 110 -0.21 -21.37 3.69
C LEU A 110 -0.50 -21.66 2.22
N PHE A 111 -0.55 -20.65 1.36
CA PHE A 111 -0.73 -20.82 -0.09
C PHE A 111 0.41 -21.65 -0.71
N GLY A 112 1.67 -21.35 -0.38
CA GLY A 112 2.81 -22.14 -0.82
C GLY A 112 2.71 -23.61 -0.38
N LEU A 113 2.23 -23.85 0.84
CA LEU A 113 2.01 -25.20 1.37
C LEU A 113 0.84 -25.91 0.67
N VAL A 114 -0.25 -25.23 0.33
CA VAL A 114 -1.38 -25.82 -0.38
C VAL A 114 -0.96 -26.20 -1.81
N ILE A 115 -0.28 -25.30 -2.52
CA ILE A 115 0.22 -25.55 -3.88
C ILE A 115 1.16 -26.77 -3.89
N GLY A 116 2.14 -26.81 -2.99
CA GLY A 116 3.05 -27.94 -2.89
C GLY A 116 2.34 -29.26 -2.58
N ALA A 117 1.26 -29.24 -1.78
CA ALA A 117 0.56 -30.44 -1.36
C ALA A 117 -0.28 -31.01 -2.51
N VAL A 118 -0.93 -30.12 -3.27
CA VAL A 118 -1.62 -30.47 -4.52
C VAL A 118 -0.62 -31.05 -5.52
N MET A 119 0.53 -30.40 -5.73
CA MET A 119 1.59 -30.92 -6.60
C MET A 119 2.07 -32.29 -6.15
N TYR A 120 2.35 -32.47 -4.85
CA TYR A 120 2.79 -33.74 -4.29
C TYR A 120 1.75 -34.84 -4.51
N ARG A 121 0.46 -34.55 -4.28
CA ARG A 121 -0.64 -35.48 -4.49
C ARG A 121 -0.75 -35.91 -5.94
N VAL A 122 -0.71 -34.97 -6.89
CA VAL A 122 -0.78 -35.26 -8.33
C VAL A 122 0.48 -36.02 -8.80
N ALA A 123 1.67 -35.54 -8.43
CA ALA A 123 2.95 -36.11 -8.87
C ALA A 123 3.31 -37.43 -8.18
N SER A 124 2.68 -37.77 -7.04
CA SER A 124 2.92 -39.01 -6.30
C SER A 124 2.75 -40.27 -7.15
N ARG A 125 1.89 -40.22 -8.17
CA ARG A 125 1.62 -41.32 -9.09
C ARG A 125 2.78 -41.62 -10.06
N HIS A 126 3.70 -40.67 -10.23
CA HIS A 126 4.78 -40.74 -11.22
C HIS A 126 6.18 -40.91 -10.57
N ARG A 127 6.24 -41.44 -9.34
CA ARG A 127 7.52 -41.69 -8.67
C ARG A 127 8.24 -42.89 -9.30
N PRO A 128 9.58 -42.88 -9.35
CA PRO A 128 10.49 -41.79 -8.93
C PRO A 128 10.64 -40.68 -9.98
N ILE A 129 10.74 -39.42 -9.52
CA ILE A 129 10.99 -38.26 -10.39
C ILE A 129 12.43 -37.77 -10.20
N PRO A 130 13.23 -37.62 -11.27
CA PRO A 130 14.60 -37.13 -11.16
C PRO A 130 14.63 -35.68 -10.63
N VAL A 131 15.61 -35.39 -9.76
CA VAL A 131 15.75 -34.09 -9.05
C VAL A 131 15.80 -32.91 -10.02
N GLY A 132 16.43 -33.08 -11.19
CA GLY A 132 16.50 -32.04 -12.23
C GLY A 132 15.11 -31.59 -12.72
N ARG A 133 14.22 -32.56 -13.02
CA ARG A 133 12.84 -32.26 -13.44
C ARG A 133 12.03 -31.62 -12.33
N LEU A 134 12.22 -32.07 -11.07
CA LEU A 134 11.57 -31.44 -9.91
C LEU A 134 12.01 -29.98 -9.74
N ARG A 135 13.30 -29.68 -9.87
CA ARG A 135 13.81 -28.29 -9.77
C ARG A 135 13.21 -27.39 -10.84
N ILE A 136 13.15 -27.85 -12.09
CA ILE A 136 12.54 -27.09 -13.19
C ILE A 136 11.04 -26.85 -12.91
N GLY A 137 10.31 -27.88 -12.47
CA GLY A 137 8.89 -27.76 -12.12
C GLY A 137 8.63 -26.76 -10.98
N ILE A 138 9.46 -26.78 -9.94
CA ILE A 138 9.38 -25.81 -8.82
C ILE A 138 9.61 -24.39 -9.35
N TRP A 139 10.66 -24.16 -10.13
CA TRP A 139 10.96 -22.83 -10.69
C TRP A 139 9.87 -22.34 -11.63
N ALA A 140 9.31 -23.21 -12.47
CA ALA A 140 8.22 -22.86 -13.37
C ALA A 140 6.99 -22.36 -12.59
N ILE A 141 6.62 -23.05 -11.50
CA ILE A 141 5.47 -22.67 -10.68
C ILE A 141 5.74 -21.37 -9.92
N VAL A 142 6.94 -21.22 -9.34
CA VAL A 142 7.35 -19.97 -8.69
C VAL A 142 7.27 -18.80 -9.68
N ALA A 143 7.79 -18.99 -10.90
CA ALA A 143 7.76 -17.97 -11.95
C ALA A 143 6.32 -17.61 -12.37
N VAL A 144 5.42 -18.60 -12.52
CA VAL A 144 4.01 -18.36 -12.86
C VAL A 144 3.28 -17.60 -11.75
N CYS A 145 3.39 -18.05 -10.50
CA CYS A 145 2.78 -17.36 -9.37
C CYS A 145 3.30 -15.93 -9.23
N TRP A 146 4.61 -15.74 -9.37
CA TRP A 146 5.23 -14.43 -9.34
C TRP A 146 4.78 -13.54 -10.51
N ALA A 147 4.72 -14.06 -11.73
CA ALA A 147 4.26 -13.33 -12.91
C ALA A 147 2.79 -12.89 -12.78
N ILE A 148 1.92 -13.76 -12.27
CA ILE A 148 0.52 -13.43 -11.99
C ILE A 148 0.42 -12.32 -10.94
N SER A 149 1.17 -12.41 -9.84
CA SER A 149 1.19 -11.37 -8.81
C SER A 149 1.67 -10.03 -9.37
N MET A 150 2.72 -10.03 -10.20
CA MET A 150 3.20 -8.81 -10.85
C MET A 150 2.23 -8.26 -11.87
N TYR A 151 1.53 -9.11 -12.62
CA TYR A 151 0.52 -8.68 -13.58
C TYR A 151 -0.59 -7.86 -12.91
N PHE A 152 -1.13 -8.34 -11.79
CA PHE A 152 -2.15 -7.59 -11.05
C PHE A 152 -1.62 -6.28 -10.48
N GLU A 153 -0.40 -6.30 -9.90
CA GLU A 153 0.23 -5.09 -9.37
C GLU A 153 0.47 -4.03 -10.45
N VAL A 154 0.91 -4.43 -11.65
CA VAL A 154 1.13 -3.55 -12.80
C VAL A 154 -0.18 -3.03 -13.38
N ARG A 155 -1.21 -3.90 -13.46
CA ARG A 155 -2.53 -3.54 -14.01
C ARG A 155 -3.22 -2.49 -13.15
N ASP A 156 -3.16 -2.64 -11.82
CA ASP A 156 -3.88 -1.76 -10.89
C ASP A 156 -3.09 -0.47 -10.57
N PHE A 157 -1.80 -0.43 -10.92
CA PHE A 157 -0.90 0.68 -10.61
C PHE A 157 -1.38 2.05 -11.09
N ALA A 158 -1.82 2.16 -12.35
CA ALA A 158 -2.20 3.44 -12.93
C ALA A 158 -3.47 4.00 -12.25
N GLY A 159 -4.46 3.13 -12.01
CA GLY A 159 -5.67 3.48 -11.25
C GLY A 159 -5.37 3.86 -9.80
N ASP A 160 -4.44 3.18 -9.12
CA ASP A 160 -4.02 3.54 -7.77
C ASP A 160 -3.37 4.93 -7.72
N LYS A 161 -2.53 5.26 -8.72
CA LYS A 161 -1.90 6.58 -8.83
C LYS A 161 -2.89 7.68 -9.20
N ALA A 162 -3.87 7.39 -10.06
CA ALA A 162 -4.95 8.31 -10.36
C ALA A 162 -5.79 8.62 -9.11
N ARG A 163 -6.13 7.61 -8.30
CA ARG A 163 -6.81 7.80 -7.02
C ARG A 163 -5.98 8.62 -6.03
N GLU A 164 -4.68 8.39 -5.98
CA GLU A 164 -3.76 9.22 -5.19
C GLU A 164 -3.75 10.69 -5.65
N ALA A 165 -3.75 10.92 -6.98
CA ALA A 165 -3.84 12.27 -7.54
C ALA A 165 -5.14 12.98 -7.14
N LEU A 166 -6.28 12.28 -7.24
CA LEU A 166 -7.58 12.80 -6.82
C LEU A 166 -7.60 13.23 -5.35
N HIS A 167 -6.98 12.46 -4.45
CA HIS A 167 -6.88 12.84 -3.02
C HIS A 167 -5.99 14.05 -2.76
N ARG A 168 -5.06 14.38 -3.67
CA ARG A 168 -4.17 15.55 -3.54
C ARG A 168 -4.73 16.80 -4.19
N VAL A 169 -5.63 16.67 -5.17
CA VAL A 169 -6.32 17.77 -5.84
C VAL A 169 -7.56 18.15 -5.02
N GLN A 170 -7.42 19.15 -4.13
CA GLN A 170 -8.54 19.58 -3.26
C GLN A 170 -9.66 20.28 -4.02
N LEU A 171 -9.32 21.01 -5.09
CA LEU A 171 -10.26 21.75 -5.93
C LEU A 171 -10.13 21.25 -7.36
N LEU A 172 -11.23 20.70 -7.89
CA LEU A 172 -11.29 20.29 -9.29
C LEU A 172 -11.35 21.53 -10.18
N PRO A 173 -10.69 21.51 -11.36
CA PRO A 173 -10.87 22.54 -12.37
C PRO A 173 -12.35 22.77 -12.72
N ASP A 174 -12.73 24.01 -13.05
CA ASP A 174 -14.09 24.33 -13.46
C ASP A 174 -14.53 23.43 -14.63
N GLY A 175 -15.66 22.75 -14.45
CA GLY A 175 -16.22 21.82 -15.45
C GLY A 175 -15.57 20.43 -15.50
N MET A 176 -14.52 20.16 -14.72
CA MET A 176 -13.91 18.82 -14.65
C MET A 176 -14.59 17.96 -13.58
N THR A 177 -15.10 16.80 -13.98
CA THR A 177 -15.64 15.81 -13.03
C THR A 177 -14.51 14.97 -12.43
N ARG A 178 -14.78 14.35 -11.27
CA ARG A 178 -13.83 13.42 -10.62
C ARG A 178 -13.44 12.26 -11.53
N GLU A 179 -14.39 11.77 -12.32
CA GLU A 179 -14.17 10.67 -13.26
C GLU A 179 -13.24 11.09 -14.41
N THR A 180 -13.44 12.28 -14.96
CA THR A 180 -12.55 12.84 -15.99
C THR A 180 -11.13 13.02 -15.45
N LEU A 181 -10.97 13.51 -14.22
CA LEU A 181 -9.65 13.64 -13.58
C LEU A 181 -8.97 12.28 -13.40
N LEU A 182 -9.71 11.25 -12.98
CA LEU A 182 -9.16 9.90 -12.79
C LEU A 182 -8.68 9.30 -14.13
N LEU A 183 -9.50 9.36 -15.17
CA LEU A 183 -9.15 8.86 -16.50
C LEU A 183 -7.96 9.61 -17.11
N ASP A 184 -7.90 10.93 -16.92
CA ASP A 184 -6.78 11.76 -17.39
C ASP A 184 -5.48 11.45 -16.64
N ALA A 185 -5.55 11.32 -15.31
CA ALA A 185 -4.40 10.94 -14.49
C ALA A 185 -3.89 9.54 -14.82
N GLU A 186 -4.79 8.57 -15.01
CA GLU A 186 -4.45 7.20 -15.41
C GLU A 186 -3.74 7.19 -16.77
N LYS A 187 -4.28 7.92 -17.75
CA LYS A 187 -3.68 8.07 -19.07
C LYS A 187 -2.28 8.71 -19.00
N GLN A 188 -2.13 9.80 -18.23
CA GLN A 188 -0.83 10.48 -18.10
C GLN A 188 0.20 9.59 -17.38
N VAL A 189 -0.20 8.77 -16.40
CA VAL A 189 0.69 7.77 -15.78
C VAL A 189 1.17 6.75 -16.81
N HIS A 190 0.28 6.20 -17.65
CA HIS A 190 0.66 5.27 -18.71
C HIS A 190 1.60 5.91 -19.73
N GLU A 191 1.29 7.12 -20.20
CA GLU A 191 2.13 7.85 -21.16
C GLU A 191 3.52 8.15 -20.58
N THR A 192 3.58 8.54 -19.30
CA THR A 192 4.84 8.82 -18.62
C THR A 192 5.70 7.56 -18.46
N LEU A 193 5.10 6.42 -18.05
CA LEU A 193 5.80 5.15 -17.98
C LEU A 193 6.36 4.73 -19.34
N LYS A 194 5.55 4.87 -20.39
CA LYS A 194 5.96 4.53 -21.76
C LYS A 194 7.08 5.41 -22.26
N ARG A 195 7.00 6.73 -22.05
CA ARG A 195 7.96 7.73 -22.52
C ARG A 195 9.29 7.66 -21.76
N ASP A 196 9.22 7.65 -20.43
CA ASP A 196 10.40 7.88 -19.58
C ASP A 196 11.03 6.57 -19.09
N HIS A 197 10.27 5.46 -19.09
CA HIS A 197 10.73 4.18 -18.54
C HIS A 197 10.78 3.02 -19.55
N GLY A 198 10.56 3.29 -20.84
CA GLY A 198 10.83 2.34 -21.92
C GLY A 198 9.72 1.31 -22.17
N GLY A 199 8.51 1.53 -21.66
CA GLY A 199 7.35 0.70 -22.01
C GLY A 199 6.14 0.87 -21.10
N ASP A 200 4.97 0.54 -21.63
CA ASP A 200 3.73 0.32 -20.88
C ASP A 200 3.68 -1.13 -20.39
N GLY A 201 3.87 -1.34 -19.09
CA GLY A 201 3.77 -2.67 -18.47
C GLY A 201 4.84 -2.94 -17.44
N PHE A 202 5.17 -4.23 -17.26
CA PHE A 202 6.04 -4.69 -16.17
C PHE A 202 7.43 -4.04 -16.17
N PHE A 203 8.10 -3.98 -17.33
CA PHE A 203 9.46 -3.44 -17.40
C PHE A 203 9.49 -1.94 -17.12
N GLY A 204 8.55 -1.16 -17.67
CA GLY A 204 8.44 0.27 -17.39
C GLY A 204 8.11 0.54 -15.92
N TYR A 205 7.21 -0.26 -15.33
CA TYR A 205 6.87 -0.19 -13.92
C TYR A 205 8.07 -0.52 -13.01
N ALA A 206 8.76 -1.63 -13.26
CA ALA A 206 9.93 -2.05 -12.49
C ALA A 206 11.05 -1.00 -12.59
N HIS A 207 11.30 -0.49 -13.80
CA HIS A 207 12.29 0.56 -14.04
C HIS A 207 11.91 1.85 -13.30
N TRP A 208 10.63 2.26 -13.31
CA TRP A 208 10.14 3.43 -12.57
C TRP A 208 10.33 3.29 -11.05
N ILE A 209 10.01 2.12 -10.48
CA ILE A 209 10.20 1.87 -9.04
C ILE A 209 11.66 1.97 -8.66
N VAL A 210 12.56 1.39 -9.45
CA VAL A 210 13.99 1.34 -9.13
C VAL A 210 14.65 2.72 -9.29
N THR A 211 14.26 3.51 -10.28
CA THR A 211 14.95 4.77 -10.63
C THR A 211 14.36 6.01 -9.97
N SER A 212 13.11 6.35 -10.26
CA SER A 212 12.56 7.68 -9.97
C SER A 212 11.53 7.67 -8.85
N SER A 213 10.68 6.63 -8.77
CA SER A 213 9.54 6.51 -7.84
C SER A 213 8.67 7.77 -7.75
N ARG A 214 8.71 8.61 -8.80
CA ARG A 214 8.06 9.92 -8.89
C ARG A 214 7.47 10.07 -10.27
N ILE A 215 6.21 10.50 -10.34
CA ILE A 215 5.52 10.88 -11.57
C ILE A 215 4.97 12.28 -11.34
N GLU A 216 5.30 13.21 -12.22
CA GLU A 216 4.73 14.56 -12.20
C GLU A 216 3.45 14.57 -13.03
N TYR A 217 2.31 14.75 -12.36
CA TYR A 217 1.02 14.91 -13.01
C TYR A 217 0.70 16.42 -13.12
N ARG A 218 0.46 16.91 -14.34
CA ARG A 218 0.21 18.35 -14.61
C ARG A 218 -1.26 18.56 -14.92
N VAL A 219 -1.98 19.20 -14.01
CA VAL A 219 -3.35 19.68 -14.25
C VAL A 219 -3.27 21.05 -14.90
N ALA A 220 -3.96 21.26 -16.03
CA ALA A 220 -3.88 22.50 -16.81
C ALA A 220 -4.19 23.78 -16.03
N THR A 221 -5.00 23.69 -14.97
CA THR A 221 -5.40 24.83 -14.14
C THR A 221 -4.53 25.03 -12.90
N MET A 222 -3.53 24.18 -12.66
CA MET A 222 -2.64 24.28 -11.51
C MET A 222 -1.24 24.72 -11.93
N ASP A 223 -0.73 25.77 -11.28
CA ASP A 223 0.63 26.28 -11.54
C ASP A 223 1.73 25.28 -11.13
N LYS A 224 1.43 24.37 -10.21
CA LYS A 224 2.38 23.38 -9.68
C LYS A 224 1.95 21.96 -10.04
N PRO A 225 2.86 21.11 -10.55
CA PRO A 225 2.56 19.71 -10.81
C PRO A 225 2.28 18.96 -9.50
N VAL A 226 1.33 18.03 -9.56
CA VAL A 226 1.07 17.07 -8.49
C VAL A 226 2.12 15.97 -8.59
N VAL A 227 3.03 15.91 -7.62
CA VAL A 227 4.08 14.88 -7.58
C VAL A 227 3.52 13.61 -6.94
N LEU A 228 3.25 12.59 -7.76
CA LEU A 228 2.83 11.26 -7.32
C LEU A 228 4.08 10.46 -6.93
N THR A 229 4.24 10.18 -5.65
CA THR A 229 5.37 9.41 -5.12
C THR A 229 4.95 7.96 -4.88
N SER A 230 5.86 7.00 -5.03
CA SER A 230 5.63 5.67 -4.45
C SER A 230 5.41 5.80 -2.94
N VAL A 231 4.39 5.12 -2.41
CA VAL A 231 4.19 5.00 -0.95
C VAL A 231 5.29 4.13 -0.34
N GLN A 232 5.85 3.21 -1.13
CA GLN A 232 6.90 2.28 -0.69
C GLN A 232 8.29 2.81 -1.04
N ASN A 233 9.22 2.67 -0.09
CA ASN A 233 10.64 2.89 -0.31
C ASN A 233 11.18 1.92 -1.37
N LYS A 234 12.05 2.42 -2.27
CA LYS A 234 12.65 1.65 -3.39
C LYS A 234 13.23 0.31 -2.94
N GLY A 235 14.05 0.33 -1.89
CA GLY A 235 14.67 -0.88 -1.34
C GLY A 235 13.67 -1.86 -0.73
N TRP A 236 12.57 -1.36 -0.16
CA TRP A 236 11.54 -2.19 0.44
C TRP A 236 10.78 -3.00 -0.62
N TRP A 237 10.47 -2.40 -1.77
CA TRP A 237 9.83 -3.12 -2.87
C TRP A 237 10.70 -4.28 -3.38
N VAL A 238 12.00 -4.02 -3.62
CA VAL A 238 12.95 -5.05 -4.08
C VAL A 238 13.07 -6.16 -3.03
N ALA A 239 13.22 -5.81 -1.76
CA ALA A 239 13.28 -6.78 -0.67
C ALA A 239 12.03 -7.65 -0.61
N ARG A 240 10.82 -7.06 -0.75
CA ARG A 240 9.54 -7.78 -0.80
C ARG A 240 9.49 -8.77 -1.96
N VAL A 241 9.92 -8.36 -3.16
CA VAL A 241 9.92 -9.22 -4.35
C VAL A 241 10.89 -10.40 -4.18
N VAL A 242 12.11 -10.16 -3.70
CA VAL A 242 13.09 -11.23 -3.47
C VAL A 242 12.60 -12.19 -2.39
N LEU A 243 12.08 -11.64 -1.28
CA LEU A 243 11.58 -12.44 -0.16
C LEU A 243 10.40 -13.33 -0.58
N SER A 244 9.47 -12.82 -1.39
CA SER A 244 8.33 -13.61 -1.88
C SER A 244 8.79 -14.78 -2.76
N ILE A 245 9.76 -14.57 -3.66
CA ILE A 245 10.33 -15.64 -4.50
C ILE A 245 10.99 -16.71 -3.63
N VAL A 246 11.83 -16.31 -2.66
CA VAL A 246 12.54 -17.25 -1.76
C VAL A 246 11.57 -18.08 -0.93
N LEU A 247 10.57 -17.43 -0.33
CA LEU A 247 9.58 -18.10 0.51
C LEU A 247 8.69 -19.06 -0.30
N LEU A 248 8.26 -18.65 -1.49
CA LEU A 248 7.46 -19.50 -2.37
C LEU A 248 8.25 -20.72 -2.82
N TRP A 249 9.51 -20.51 -3.25
CA TRP A 249 10.42 -21.58 -3.62
C TRP A 249 10.65 -22.55 -2.46
N PHE A 250 10.89 -22.04 -1.25
CA PHE A 250 11.10 -22.86 -0.07
C PHE A 250 9.85 -23.69 0.27
N GLY A 251 8.67 -23.06 0.30
CA GLY A 251 7.40 -23.73 0.61
C GLY A 251 7.08 -24.86 -0.36
N VAL A 252 7.20 -24.62 -1.67
CA VAL A 252 6.96 -25.65 -2.69
C VAL A 252 8.04 -26.74 -2.62
N ARG A 253 9.32 -26.37 -2.49
CA ARG A 253 10.43 -27.33 -2.43
C ARG A 253 10.33 -28.26 -1.22
N ALA A 254 10.00 -27.74 -0.05
CA ALA A 254 9.93 -28.52 1.19
C ALA A 254 8.99 -29.73 1.07
N GLN A 255 7.92 -29.61 0.30
CA GLN A 255 6.91 -30.64 0.14
C GLN A 255 7.15 -31.56 -1.06
N VAL A 256 7.82 -31.07 -2.09
CA VAL A 256 8.06 -31.81 -3.34
C VAL A 256 9.35 -32.65 -3.26
N MET A 257 10.34 -32.24 -2.46
CA MET A 257 11.63 -32.96 -2.34
C MET A 257 11.51 -34.44 -1.93
N PRO A 258 10.60 -34.87 -1.04
CA PRO A 258 10.40 -36.28 -0.73
C PRO A 258 10.08 -37.17 -1.94
N LEU A 259 9.57 -36.61 -3.05
CA LEU A 259 9.33 -37.36 -4.29
C LEU A 259 10.62 -37.90 -4.94
N SER A 260 11.78 -37.31 -4.65
CA SER A 260 13.07 -37.72 -5.22
C SER A 260 13.76 -38.87 -4.48
N ARG A 261 13.56 -38.97 -3.16
CA ARG A 261 14.34 -39.85 -2.26
C ARG A 261 14.10 -41.35 -2.46
N VAL A 262 13.04 -41.73 -3.17
CA VAL A 262 12.79 -43.14 -3.54
C VAL A 262 13.85 -43.63 -4.53
N THR A 263 14.30 -42.76 -5.45
CA THR A 263 15.32 -43.10 -6.46
C THR A 263 16.66 -43.42 -5.80
N ASP A 264 17.06 -42.62 -4.81
CA ASP A 264 18.37 -42.76 -4.16
C ASP A 264 18.45 -44.06 -3.34
N ARG A 265 17.35 -44.46 -2.69
CA ARG A 265 17.29 -45.75 -1.96
C ARG A 265 17.35 -46.95 -2.90
N ILE A 266 16.66 -46.90 -4.05
CA ILE A 266 16.70 -47.99 -5.04
C ILE A 266 18.10 -48.08 -5.65
N ALA A 267 18.71 -46.94 -6.01
CA ALA A 267 20.07 -46.91 -6.53
C ALA A 267 21.10 -47.44 -5.52
N ALA A 268 21.00 -47.04 -4.25
CA ALA A 268 21.87 -47.53 -3.18
C ALA A 268 21.69 -49.04 -2.92
N ASN A 269 20.44 -49.53 -2.89
CA ASN A 269 20.16 -50.96 -2.70
C ASN A 269 20.68 -51.81 -3.87
N ASN A 270 20.58 -51.31 -5.10
CA ASN A 270 21.08 -52.03 -6.28
C ASN A 270 22.62 -52.07 -6.35
N GLN A 271 23.32 -51.10 -5.76
CA GLN A 271 24.79 -51.13 -5.63
C GLN A 271 25.27 -52.05 -4.50
N ALA A 272 24.44 -52.29 -3.49
CA ALA A 272 24.78 -53.14 -2.35
C ALA A 272 24.60 -54.64 -2.63
N LEU A 273 23.88 -55.01 -3.70
CA LEU A 273 23.80 -56.40 -4.14
C LEU A 273 25.12 -56.79 -4.84
N PRO A 274 25.81 -57.86 -4.40
CA PRO A 274 27.01 -58.32 -5.08
C PRO A 274 26.69 -58.61 -6.55
N PRO A 275 27.63 -58.37 -7.49
CA PRO A 275 27.42 -58.68 -8.89
C PRO A 275 27.01 -60.15 -8.97
N ASN A 276 25.84 -60.40 -9.54
CA ASN A 276 25.32 -61.76 -9.72
C ASN A 276 26.23 -62.46 -10.73
N THR A 277 27.28 -63.11 -10.23
CA THR A 277 28.19 -63.95 -11.03
C THR A 277 27.44 -65.24 -11.34
N ALA A 278 26.51 -65.17 -12.28
CA ALA A 278 25.95 -66.36 -12.89
C ALA A 278 27.06 -67.02 -13.75
N PRO A 279 27.27 -68.34 -13.62
CA PRO A 279 28.29 -69.09 -14.37
C PRO A 279 27.95 -69.23 -15.85
#